data_AF-A0A1H7CA06-F1
#
_entry.id   AF-A0A1H7CA06-F1
#
_cell.length_a   1.000
_cell.length_b   1.000
_cell.length_c   1.000
_cell.angle_alpha   90.00
_cell.angle_beta   90.00
_cell.angle_gamma   90.00
#
_symmetry.space_group_name_H-M   'P 1'
#
loop_
_entity.id
_entity.type
_entity.pdbx_description
1 polymer ?
#
loop_
_entity_poly.entity_id
_entity_poly.type
_entity_poly.pdbx_seq_one_letter_code
_entity_poly.pdbx_strand_id
1 'polypeptide(L)' 'MASRRYRGDMSIIATIMNSATGQPIQKMTFGRMPKPWVTFNLETGERVTADPAHVGQPAPGTFAAPVELWVTPKG' A
#
# COMPACT_ATOMS: atom_id res chain seq x y z
N MET A 1 -15.36 28.41 18.52
CA MET A 1 -15.86 27.67 17.34
C MET A 1 -14.72 26.83 16.81
N ALA A 2 -14.65 25.56 17.20
CA ALA A 2 -13.60 24.65 16.74
C ALA A 2 -13.92 24.24 15.30
N SER A 3 -13.14 24.73 14.33
CA SER A 3 -13.14 24.17 12.99
C SER A 3 -12.64 22.73 13.09
N ARG A 4 -13.56 21.77 13.19
CA ARG A 4 -13.26 20.36 12.94
C ARG A 4 -13.02 20.24 11.43
N ARG A 5 -11.85 20.68 10.98
CA ARG A 5 -11.34 20.34 9.66
C ARG A 5 -11.33 18.82 9.65
N TYR A 6 -12.16 18.21 8.83
CA TYR A 6 -11.96 16.83 8.42
C TYR A 6 -10.58 16.77 7.72
N ARG A 7 -9.49 16.67 8.49
CA ARG A 7 -8.27 15.96 8.06
C ARG A 7 -8.60 14.48 8.15
N GLY A 8 -9.55 14.03 7.34
CA GLY A 8 -9.65 12.63 7.02
C GLY A 8 -8.55 12.36 6.01
N ASP A 9 -7.30 12.33 6.46
CA ASP A 9 -6.22 11.77 5.64
C ASP A 9 -6.65 10.31 5.40
N MET A 10 -7.12 10.03 4.19
CA MET A 10 -7.67 8.72 3.83
C MET A 10 -6.52 7.71 3.93
N SER A 11 -6.49 6.95 5.02
CA SER A 11 -5.46 5.95 5.26
C SER A 11 -5.73 4.73 4.39
N ILE A 12 -4.89 4.50 3.39
CA ILE A 12 -4.94 3.35 2.50
C ILE A 12 -4.11 2.24 3.11
N ILE A 13 -4.74 1.13 3.45
CA ILE A 13 -4.04 -0.08 3.89
C ILE A 13 -3.69 -0.87 2.63
N ALA A 14 -2.41 -0.98 2.32
CA ALA A 14 -1.92 -1.79 1.22
C ALA A 14 -1.32 -3.10 1.75
N THR A 15 -1.53 -4.18 1.01
CA THR A 15 -0.83 -5.45 1.26
C THR A 15 0.43 -5.46 0.40
N ILE A 16 1.58 -5.62 1.04
CA ILE A 16 2.85 -5.76 0.35
C ILE A 16 3.02 -7.23 -0.03
N MET A 17 3.10 -7.51 -1.32
CA MET A 17 3.19 -8.85 -1.90
C MET A 17 4.61 -9.10 -2.39
N ASN A 18 5.14 -10.30 -2.14
CA ASN A 18 6.41 -10.72 -2.73
C ASN A 18 6.15 -11.22 -4.16
N SER A 19 6.74 -10.57 -5.16
CA SER A 19 6.63 -10.95 -6.57
C SER A 19 7.27 -12.31 -6.88
N ALA A 20 8.30 -12.71 -6.13
CA ALA A 20 9.01 -13.97 -6.35
C ALA A 20 8.25 -15.17 -5.78
N THR A 21 7.55 -15.01 -4.65
CA THR A 21 6.85 -16.11 -3.98
C THR A 21 5.33 -16.08 -4.15
N GLY A 22 4.75 -14.96 -4.58
CA GLY A 22 3.31 -14.77 -4.64
C GLY A 22 2.64 -14.58 -3.28
N GLN A 23 3.42 -14.49 -2.19
CA GLN A 23 2.90 -14.46 -0.83
C GLN A 23 2.90 -13.04 -0.24
N PRO A 24 1.95 -12.72 0.65
CA PRO A 24 1.96 -11.46 1.37
C PRO A 24 3.15 -11.40 2.33
N ILE A 25 3.89 -10.30 2.29
CA ILE A 25 5.01 -10.00 3.21
C ILE A 25 4.45 -9.33 4.47
N GLN A 26 3.71 -8.24 4.30
CA GLN A 26 3.18 -7.43 5.40
C GLN A 26 2.04 -6.52 4.92
N LYS A 27 1.37 -5.84 5.86
CA LYS A 27 0.42 -4.77 5.56
C LYS A 27 1.03 -3.44 5.94
N MET A 28 0.83 -2.42 5.12
CA MET A 28 1.36 -1.09 5.36
C MET A 28 0.30 -0.03 5.13
N THR A 29 0.22 0.93 6.05
CA THR A 29 -0.73 2.04 5.96
C THR A 29 -0.05 3.24 5.29
N PHE A 30 -0.61 3.69 4.18
CA PHE A 30 -0.21 4.89 3.47
C PHE A 30 -1.22 6.01 3.75
N GLY A 31 -0.74 7.24 4.01
CA GLY A 31 -1.62 8.40 4.18
C GLY A 31 -2.25 8.92 2.89
N ARG A 32 -1.89 8.34 1.74
CA ARG A 32 -2.37 8.67 0.38
C ARG A 32 -2.14 7.49 -0.54
N MET A 33 -2.71 7.55 -1.75
CA MET A 33 -2.49 6.51 -2.76
C MET A 33 -0.98 6.36 -3.03
N PRO A 34 -0.40 5.16 -2.88
CA PRO A 34 0.99 4.95 -3.22
C PRO A 34 1.18 5.21 -4.71
N LYS A 35 2.23 5.96 -5.05
CA LYS A 35 2.60 6.17 -6.45
C LYS A 35 3.13 4.84 -7.04
N PRO A 36 2.97 4.60 -8.35
CA PRO A 36 3.74 3.58 -9.04
C PRO A 36 5.24 3.80 -8.76
N TRP A 37 5.99 2.71 -8.58
CA TRP A 37 7.44 2.77 -8.31
C TRP A 37 7.81 3.43 -6.97
N VAL A 38 6.93 3.36 -5.97
CA VAL A 38 7.23 3.89 -4.64
C VAL A 38 8.30 3.04 -3.95
N THR A 39 9.32 3.70 -3.40
CA THR A 39 10.33 3.08 -2.55
C THR A 39 9.96 3.25 -1.08
N PHE A 40 9.97 2.17 -0.31
CA PHE A 40 9.73 2.16 1.13
C PHE A 40 10.57 1.07 1.81
N ASN A 41 10.62 1.11 3.14
CA ASN A 41 11.31 0.09 3.91
C ASN A 41 10.27 -0.93 4.40
N LEU A 42 10.59 -2.21 4.25
CA LEU A 42 9.87 -3.30 4.90
C LEU A 42 10.09 -3.24 6.42
N GLU A 43 9.27 -3.96 7.17
CA GLU A 43 9.45 -4.17 8.62
C GLU A 43 10.80 -4.84 8.95
N THR A 44 11.35 -5.60 8.00
CA THR A 44 12.69 -6.19 8.09
C THR A 44 13.81 -5.15 8.04
N GLY A 45 13.51 -3.88 7.71
CA GLY A 45 14.49 -2.82 7.46
C GLY A 45 15.00 -2.78 6.02
N GLU A 46 14.56 -3.72 5.17
CA GLU A 46 14.98 -3.79 3.77
C GLU A 46 14.30 -2.69 2.95
N ARG A 47 15.09 -1.93 2.19
CA ARG A 47 14.57 -0.94 1.24
C ARG A 47 14.16 -1.62 -0.06
N VAL A 48 12.86 -1.61 -0.34
CA VAL A 48 12.27 -2.16 -1.55
C VAL A 48 11.66 -1.06 -2.41
N THR A 49 11.60 -1.30 -3.72
CA THR A 49 10.82 -0.48 -4.64
C THR A 49 9.67 -1.33 -5.14
N ALA A 50 8.45 -0.83 -4.97
CA ALA A 50 7.29 -1.52 -5.50
C ALA A 50 7.22 -1.39 -7.01
N ASP A 51 6.77 -2.46 -7.65
CA ASP A 51 6.29 -2.45 -9.02
C ASP A 51 5.04 -1.54 -9.13
N PRO A 52 4.53 -1.25 -10.34
CA PRO A 52 3.33 -0.44 -10.51
C PRO A 52 2.20 -1.02 -9.65
N ALA A 53 1.64 -0.20 -8.77
CA ALA A 53 0.61 -0.63 -7.84
C ALA A 53 -0.55 -1.26 -8.61
N HIS A 54 -0.81 -2.54 -8.35
CA HIS A 54 -2.00 -3.19 -8.88
C HIS A 54 -3.16 -2.80 -7.96
N VAL A 55 -3.96 -1.85 -8.45
CA VAL A 55 -5.18 -1.45 -7.75
C VAL A 55 -6.25 -2.43 -8.19
N GLY A 56 -6.57 -3.40 -7.33
CA GLY A 56 -7.67 -4.31 -7.58
C GLY A 56 -8.96 -3.53 -7.76
N GLN A 57 -9.84 -3.99 -8.65
CA GLN A 57 -11.17 -3.41 -8.78
C GLN A 57 -11.88 -3.51 -7.42
N PRO A 58 -12.30 -2.39 -6.80
CA PRO A 58 -12.97 -2.45 -5.51
C PRO A 58 -14.26 -3.27 -5.65
N ALA A 59 -14.51 -4.16 -4.69
CA ALA A 59 -15.79 -4.86 -4.61
C ALA A 59 -16.93 -3.81 -4.59
N PRO A 60 -18.02 -3.99 -5.35
CA PRO A 60 -19.14 -3.06 -5.36
C PRO A 60 -19.64 -2.81 -3.93
N GLY A 61 -19.65 -1.54 -3.49
CA GLY A 61 -20.04 -1.14 -2.13
C GLY A 61 -18.87 -0.90 -1.15
N THR A 62 -17.62 -1.17 -1.53
CA THR A 62 -16.44 -0.90 -0.71
C THR A 62 -15.62 0.25 -1.30
N PHE A 63 -15.56 1.39 -0.59
CA PHE A 63 -14.79 2.56 -1.02
C PHE A 63 -13.27 2.43 -0.75
N ALA A 64 -12.84 1.34 -0.12
CA ALA A 64 -11.44 0.98 0.03
C ALA A 64 -11.03 0.02 -1.10
N ALA A 65 -10.34 0.54 -2.11
CA ALA A 65 -9.71 -0.33 -3.10
C ALA A 65 -8.62 -1.16 -2.41
N PRO A 66 -8.63 -2.51 -2.55
CA PRO A 66 -7.50 -3.32 -2.10
C PRO A 66 -6.29 -2.91 -2.94
N VAL A 67 -5.31 -2.27 -2.29
CA VAL A 67 -4.05 -1.90 -2.93
C VAL A 67 -3.04 -3.00 -2.67
N GLU A 68 -2.63 -3.68 -3.74
CA GLU A 68 -1.57 -4.67 -3.68
C GLU A 68 -0.29 -4.05 -4.26
N LEU A 69 0.74 -3.98 -3.42
CA LEU A 69 2.05 -3.51 -3.82
C LEU A 69 2.97 -4.70 -3.95
N TRP A 70 3.26 -5.07 -5.19
CA TRP A 70 4.21 -6.11 -5.50
C TRP A 70 5.63 -5.55 -5.37
N VAL A 71 6.46 -6.23 -4.61
CA VAL A 71 7.86 -5.90 -4.41
C VAL A 71 8.70 -7.14 -4.71
N THR A 72 9.90 -6.93 -5.22
CA THR A 72 10.92 -7.98 -5.33
C THR A 72 11.97 -7.72 -4.25
N PRO A 73 11.93 -8.41 -3.09
CA PRO A 73 12.97 -8.30 -2.07
C PRO A 73 14.30 -8.80 -2.64
N LYS A 74 15.40 -8.15 -2.26
CA LYS A 74 16.76 -8.48 -2.69
C LYS A 74 17.34 -9.72 -2.01
N GLY A 75 16.69 -10.21 -0.94
CA GLY A 75 17.15 -11.36 -0.16
C GLY A 75 18.21 -10.99 0.88
#